data_AF-A0A2T3XX35-F1
#
_entry.id   AF-A0A2T3XX35-F1
#
_cell.length_a   1.000
_cell.length_b   1.000
_cell.length_c   1.000
_cell.angle_alpha   90.00
_cell.angle_beta   90.00
_cell.angle_gamma   90.00
#
_symmetry.space_group_name_H-M   'P 1'
#
loop_
_entity.id
_entity.type
_entity.pdbx_description
1 polymer ?
#
loop_
_entity_poly.entity_id
_entity_poly.type
_entity_poly.pdbx_seq_one_letter_code
_entity_poly.pdbx_strand_id
1 'polypeptide(L)'
;MKEFRTRAENSGNDLQFERKGTRPDAQSFALRKEWQYDPAGGVVRKLHPVHGRTDYRYDATGRIEQASGVGIPPEVYRWDAAANPVSEERRGGYVEYNELKMYEDERFEYDIYGRLIVHKRRANRVYANGRDMQQNTFSKCGPPIAQSDVERLESDLGIQLPEAVKVHYLTFNGGMPALDWFPLLDDCEPIWIHEFLPIGTRDAEEPTIQSVYARVIGKAGWPRSFVPFAVDAGANLFCVDADSGAVHCWLADTFDETLTDAENRQKADRRLADSFEQFVSSLVSEEEAFG
;
A
#
# COMPACT_ATOMS: atom_id res chain seq x y z
N MET A 1 -44.08 42.00 -7.19
CA MET A 1 -43.11 42.06 -8.29
C MET A 1 -42.71 43.51 -8.52
N LYS A 2 -41.48 43.86 -8.18
CA LYS A 2 -40.68 44.95 -8.77
C LYS A 2 -39.23 44.73 -8.36
N GLU A 3 -38.35 44.87 -9.34
CA GLU A 3 -36.92 44.55 -9.34
C GLU A 3 -36.09 45.34 -8.32
N PHE A 4 -34.92 44.81 -7.96
CA PHE A 4 -33.74 45.62 -7.66
C PHE A 4 -32.46 45.00 -8.25
N ARG A 5 -31.73 45.83 -9.00
CA ARG A 5 -30.41 45.59 -9.60
C ARG A 5 -29.28 45.83 -8.59
N THR A 6 -28.26 44.97 -8.67
CA THR A 6 -26.80 45.22 -8.66
C THR A 6 -26.17 46.13 -7.60
N ARG A 7 -25.19 45.62 -6.82
CA ARG A 7 -23.75 45.99 -6.87
C ARG A 7 -22.94 45.26 -5.77
N ALA A 8 -21.73 44.83 -6.15
CA ALA A 8 -20.71 44.21 -5.32
C ALA A 8 -20.14 45.15 -4.26
N GLU A 9 -19.68 44.60 -3.13
CA GLU A 9 -18.60 45.20 -2.34
C GLU A 9 -17.83 44.14 -1.54
N ASN A 10 -16.52 44.41 -1.50
CA ASN A 10 -15.40 43.62 -1.03
C ASN A 10 -15.16 43.97 0.45
N SER A 11 -14.91 42.99 1.32
CA SER A 11 -14.41 43.28 2.67
C SER A 11 -13.51 42.15 3.14
N GLY A 12 -12.20 42.41 3.06
CA GLY A 12 -11.15 41.61 3.67
C GLY A 12 -11.13 41.76 5.18
N ASN A 13 -10.40 40.85 5.82
CA ASN A 13 -9.93 41.05 7.18
C ASN A 13 -8.48 40.59 7.27
N ASP A 14 -7.59 41.57 7.41
CA ASP A 14 -6.21 41.46 7.86
C ASP A 14 -6.20 41.06 9.34
N LEU A 15 -5.42 40.05 9.70
CA LEU A 15 -4.85 39.92 11.04
C LEU A 15 -3.35 39.67 10.92
N GLN A 16 -2.60 40.75 11.12
CA GLN A 16 -1.15 40.74 11.24
C GLN A 16 -0.73 40.20 12.61
N PHE A 17 0.23 39.27 12.64
CA PHE A 17 1.10 39.06 13.79
C PHE A 17 2.55 39.09 13.31
N GLU A 18 3.25 40.17 13.62
CA GLU A 18 4.71 40.26 13.52
C GLU A 18 5.38 39.47 14.64
N ARG A 19 6.32 38.58 14.29
CA ARG A 19 7.52 38.33 15.10
C ARG A 19 8.75 38.33 14.19
N LYS A 20 9.66 39.26 14.44
CA LYS A 20 11.02 39.32 13.87
C LYS A 20 11.93 38.32 14.57
N GLY A 21 12.70 37.55 13.78
CA GLY A 21 13.83 36.75 14.26
C GLY A 21 14.44 35.82 13.19
N THR A 22 15.44 36.35 12.48
CA THR A 22 16.63 35.66 11.91
C THR A 22 16.45 34.59 10.80
N ARG A 23 16.95 34.90 9.58
CA ARG A 23 17.05 34.07 8.36
C ARG A 23 18.24 33.08 8.44
N PRO A 24 18.21 31.89 7.81
CA PRO A 24 18.54 31.80 6.37
C PRO A 24 17.74 30.77 5.54
N ASP A 25 17.80 31.01 4.22
CA ASP A 25 17.76 30.04 3.12
C ASP A 25 16.44 29.54 2.48
N ALA A 26 16.57 29.37 1.16
CA ALA A 26 15.63 28.98 0.10
C ALA A 26 14.24 28.46 0.52
N GLN A 27 13.21 29.27 0.29
CA GLN A 27 11.80 28.89 0.46
C GLN A 27 11.34 27.89 -0.61
N SER A 28 11.03 26.68 -0.15
CA SER A 28 9.90 25.82 -0.57
C SER A 28 9.46 25.88 -2.04
N PHE A 29 9.87 24.89 -2.83
CA PHE A 29 9.13 24.51 -4.03
C PHE A 29 7.72 24.05 -3.62
N ALA A 30 6.77 24.98 -3.63
CA ALA A 30 5.37 24.66 -3.40
C ALA A 30 4.88 23.76 -4.54
N LEU A 31 4.80 22.45 -4.32
CA LEU A 31 4.18 21.46 -5.22
C LEU A 31 2.65 21.58 -5.26
N ARG A 32 2.12 22.81 -5.19
CA ARG A 32 0.68 23.05 -5.18
C ARG A 32 0.12 22.88 -6.60
N LYS A 33 -0.88 22.01 -6.72
CA LYS A 33 -1.65 21.82 -7.95
C LYS A 33 -2.78 22.85 -7.96
N GLU A 34 -2.92 23.59 -9.05
CA GLU A 34 -4.02 24.53 -9.23
C GLU A 34 -5.07 23.95 -10.19
N TRP A 35 -6.34 24.20 -9.87
CA TRP A 35 -7.50 23.65 -10.59
C TRP A 35 -8.43 24.78 -11.00
N GLN A 36 -8.95 24.72 -12.23
CA GLN A 36 -9.98 25.63 -12.70
C GLN A 36 -11.20 24.81 -13.11
N TYR A 37 -12.38 25.32 -12.74
CA TYR A 37 -13.66 24.63 -12.92
C TYR A 37 -14.58 25.44 -13.83
N ASP A 38 -15.46 24.75 -14.56
CA ASP A 38 -16.59 25.35 -15.24
C ASP A 38 -17.76 25.62 -14.26
N PRO A 39 -18.83 26.34 -14.70
CA PRO A 39 -19.99 26.60 -13.85
C PRO A 39 -20.79 25.36 -13.41
N ALA A 40 -20.59 24.21 -14.06
CA ALA A 40 -21.21 22.93 -13.69
C ALA A 40 -20.35 22.14 -12.67
N GLY A 41 -19.17 22.65 -12.32
CA GLY A 41 -18.23 22.01 -11.39
C GLY A 41 -17.27 21.03 -12.05
N GLY A 42 -17.25 20.93 -13.38
CA GLY A 42 -16.28 20.15 -14.14
C GLY A 42 -14.89 20.80 -14.15
N VAL A 43 -13.83 20.02 -14.07
CA VAL A 43 -12.44 20.52 -14.09
C VAL A 43 -12.03 20.84 -15.52
N VAL A 44 -11.90 22.11 -15.89
CA VAL A 44 -11.47 22.50 -17.25
C VAL A 44 -9.95 22.62 -17.39
N ARG A 45 -9.22 22.79 -16.27
CA ARG A 45 -7.77 22.92 -16.29
C ARG A 45 -7.11 22.48 -14.99
N LYS A 46 -5.98 21.81 -15.13
CA LYS A 46 -5.04 21.47 -14.07
C LYS A 46 -3.67 22.07 -14.39
N LEU A 47 -3.06 22.73 -13.42
CA LEU A 47 -1.68 23.22 -13.50
C LEU A 47 -0.82 22.44 -12.51
N HIS A 48 0.18 21.73 -13.03
CA HIS A 48 1.16 20.98 -12.26
C HIS A 48 2.53 21.66 -12.35
N PRO A 49 3.23 21.89 -11.22
CA PRO A 49 4.56 22.51 -11.23
C PRO A 49 5.60 21.74 -12.05
N VAL A 50 5.49 20.41 -12.10
CA VAL A 50 6.43 19.51 -12.81
C VAL A 50 5.91 19.08 -14.19
N HIS A 51 4.60 18.87 -14.34
CA HIS A 51 4.01 18.27 -15.55
C HIS A 51 3.30 19.31 -16.43
N GLY A 52 3.41 20.59 -16.07
CA GLY A 52 2.82 21.69 -16.81
C GLY A 52 1.30 21.67 -16.77
N ARG A 53 0.70 22.19 -17.84
CA ARG A 53 -0.73 22.43 -17.96
C ARG A 53 -1.43 21.27 -18.66
N THR A 54 -2.55 20.84 -18.09
CA THR A 54 -3.52 19.94 -18.73
C THR A 54 -4.87 20.64 -18.84
N ASP A 55 -5.43 20.70 -20.03
CA ASP A 55 -6.78 21.19 -20.30
C ASP A 55 -7.72 20.01 -20.61
N TYR A 56 -8.93 20.10 -20.10
CA TYR A 56 -9.97 19.09 -20.30
C TYR A 56 -11.17 19.71 -21.03
N ARG A 57 -11.80 18.91 -21.89
CA ARG A 57 -13.05 19.26 -22.56
C ARG A 57 -14.10 18.22 -22.26
N TYR A 58 -15.34 18.69 -22.17
CA TYR A 58 -16.49 17.87 -21.87
C TYR A 58 -17.49 17.92 -23.01
N ASP A 59 -18.20 16.81 -23.23
CA ASP A 59 -19.35 16.75 -24.11
C ASP A 59 -20.56 17.47 -23.47
N ALA A 60 -21.65 17.59 -24.23
CA ALA A 60 -22.88 18.25 -23.76
C ALA A 60 -23.56 17.56 -22.56
N THR A 61 -23.13 16.35 -22.20
CA THR A 61 -23.64 15.59 -21.05
C THR A 61 -22.72 15.68 -19.82
N GLY A 62 -21.62 16.43 -19.91
CA GLY A 62 -20.66 16.63 -18.83
C GLY A 62 -19.61 15.52 -18.71
N ARG A 63 -19.46 14.65 -19.72
CA ARG A 63 -18.41 13.61 -19.75
C ARG A 63 -17.18 14.12 -20.46
N ILE A 64 -16.00 13.68 -20.02
CA ILE A 64 -14.74 14.11 -20.63
C ILE A 64 -14.65 13.61 -22.09
N GLU A 65 -14.44 14.50 -23.05
CA GLU A 65 -14.26 14.18 -24.47
C GLU A 65 -12.79 14.28 -24.87
N GLN A 66 -12.00 15.11 -24.19
CA GLN A 66 -10.60 15.31 -24.53
C GLN A 66 -9.77 15.75 -23.32
N ALA A 67 -8.56 15.22 -23.21
CA ALA A 67 -7.49 15.75 -22.37
C ALA A 67 -6.31 16.15 -23.24
N SER A 68 -5.70 17.30 -22.98
CA SER A 68 -4.53 17.76 -23.74
C SER A 68 -3.59 18.56 -22.86
N GLY A 69 -2.29 18.48 -23.12
CA GLY A 69 -1.28 19.20 -22.35
C GLY A 69 -0.11 19.65 -23.21
N VAL A 70 0.70 20.57 -22.68
CA VAL A 70 1.91 21.04 -23.37
C VAL A 70 2.94 19.90 -23.38
N GLY A 71 3.28 19.39 -24.55
CA GLY A 71 4.25 18.30 -24.73
C GLY A 71 3.70 16.88 -24.62
N ILE A 72 2.37 16.70 -24.51
CA ILE A 72 1.70 15.40 -24.46
C ILE A 72 0.71 15.30 -25.63
N PRO A 73 0.65 14.17 -26.36
CA PRO A 73 -0.37 13.97 -27.38
C PRO A 73 -1.78 14.12 -26.79
N PRO A 74 -2.73 14.78 -27.49
CA PRO A 74 -4.09 14.90 -27.00
C PRO A 74 -4.76 13.52 -26.97
N GLU A 75 -5.34 13.17 -25.82
CA GLU A 75 -6.16 11.98 -25.66
C GLU A 75 -7.62 12.33 -25.93
N VAL A 76 -8.28 11.56 -26.79
CA VAL A 76 -9.69 11.73 -27.13
C VAL A 76 -10.46 10.54 -26.58
N TYR A 77 -11.48 10.84 -25.77
CA TYR A 77 -12.33 9.83 -25.15
C TYR A 77 -13.64 9.74 -25.95
N ARG A 78 -14.04 8.51 -26.29
CA ARG A 78 -15.31 8.22 -26.97
C ARG A 78 -16.18 7.43 -26.02
N TRP A 79 -17.48 7.66 -26.11
CA TRP A 79 -18.47 7.02 -25.26
C TRP A 79 -19.50 6.32 -26.12
N ASP A 80 -19.92 5.11 -25.73
CA ASP A 80 -21.10 4.49 -26.31
C ASP A 80 -22.40 5.14 -25.77
N ALA A 81 -23.54 4.69 -26.28
CA ALA A 81 -24.85 5.18 -25.84
C ALA A 81 -25.19 4.83 -24.39
N ALA A 82 -24.45 3.89 -23.78
CA ALA A 82 -24.57 3.51 -22.37
C ALA A 82 -23.59 4.28 -21.46
N ALA A 83 -22.77 5.18 -22.03
CA ALA A 83 -21.73 5.96 -21.34
C ALA A 83 -20.50 5.15 -20.88
N ASN A 84 -20.18 4.04 -21.55
CA ASN A 84 -18.90 3.37 -21.39
C ASN A 84 -17.83 3.99 -22.29
N PRO A 85 -16.57 4.10 -21.83
CA PRO A 85 -15.46 4.55 -22.67
C PRO A 85 -15.15 3.49 -23.74
N VAL A 86 -15.03 3.90 -25.01
CA VAL A 86 -14.70 3.02 -26.14
C VAL A 86 -13.41 3.47 -26.83
N SER A 87 -12.59 2.52 -27.26
CA SER A 87 -11.36 2.80 -28.01
C SER A 87 -11.64 3.07 -29.50
N GLU A 88 -10.78 3.87 -30.15
CA GLU A 88 -11.00 4.37 -31.53
C GLU A 88 -11.08 3.27 -32.61
N GLU A 89 -10.64 2.05 -32.34
CA GLU A 89 -10.39 1.03 -33.38
C GLU A 89 -11.46 -0.05 -33.55
N ARG A 90 -12.53 -0.10 -32.74
CA ARG A 90 -13.57 -1.13 -32.92
C ARG A 90 -14.98 -0.56 -33.05
N ARG A 91 -15.46 -0.49 -34.30
CA ARG A 91 -16.89 -0.59 -34.61
C ARG A 91 -17.32 -2.04 -34.42
N GLY A 92 -17.81 -2.39 -33.23
CA GLY A 92 -18.52 -3.65 -33.04
C GLY A 92 -18.41 -4.23 -31.63
N GLY A 93 -19.53 -4.24 -30.92
CA GLY A 93 -19.71 -4.99 -29.68
C GLY A 93 -20.81 -4.40 -28.81
N TYR A 94 -22.06 -4.77 -29.08
CA TYR A 94 -23.21 -4.51 -28.21
C TYR A 94 -23.01 -5.14 -26.83
N VAL A 95 -23.27 -4.39 -25.75
CA VAL A 95 -23.70 -4.95 -24.47
C VAL A 95 -24.76 -4.03 -23.85
N GLU A 96 -25.97 -4.58 -23.70
CA GLU A 96 -27.07 -3.97 -22.94
C GLU A 96 -26.70 -3.87 -21.45
N TYR A 97 -27.17 -2.79 -20.81
CA TYR A 97 -27.05 -2.50 -19.38
C TYR A 97 -25.63 -2.28 -18.86
N ASN A 98 -24.97 -1.17 -19.21
CA ASN A 98 -23.85 -0.53 -18.47
C ASN A 98 -22.90 -1.47 -17.67
N GLU A 99 -22.52 -2.59 -18.26
CA GLU A 99 -21.77 -3.68 -17.64
C GLU A 99 -20.57 -4.00 -18.54
N LEU A 100 -19.36 -3.70 -18.06
CA LEU A 100 -18.13 -3.95 -18.80
C LEU A 100 -17.83 -5.45 -18.82
N LYS A 101 -18.44 -6.24 -19.71
CA LYS A 101 -18.29 -7.70 -19.65
C LYS A 101 -16.90 -8.20 -20.04
N MET A 102 -16.16 -7.45 -20.87
CA MET A 102 -14.79 -7.77 -21.25
C MET A 102 -13.99 -6.50 -21.58
N TYR A 103 -12.75 -6.43 -21.12
CA TYR A 103 -11.77 -5.40 -21.48
C TYR A 103 -10.40 -6.06 -21.55
N GLU A 104 -9.72 -5.97 -22.69
CA GLU A 104 -8.48 -6.72 -22.97
C GLU A 104 -8.61 -8.24 -22.67
N ASP A 105 -7.71 -8.82 -21.87
CA ASP A 105 -7.73 -10.23 -21.43
C ASP A 105 -8.55 -10.44 -20.14
N GLU A 106 -9.37 -9.45 -19.77
CA GLU A 106 -10.15 -9.44 -18.54
C GLU A 106 -11.63 -9.62 -18.83
N ARG A 107 -12.29 -10.44 -18.02
CA ARG A 107 -13.73 -10.74 -18.14
C ARG A 107 -14.47 -10.41 -16.86
N PHE A 108 -15.58 -9.70 -16.96
CA PHE A 108 -16.39 -9.28 -15.84
C PHE A 108 -17.83 -9.80 -15.96
N GLU A 109 -18.45 -10.17 -14.84
CA GLU A 109 -19.87 -10.54 -14.75
C GLU A 109 -20.49 -9.80 -13.56
N TYR A 110 -21.75 -9.41 -13.67
CA TYR A 110 -22.44 -8.56 -12.71
C TYR A 110 -23.75 -9.25 -12.24
N ASP A 111 -24.20 -8.94 -11.03
CA ASP A 111 -25.53 -9.36 -10.57
C ASP A 111 -26.64 -8.51 -11.19
N ILE A 112 -27.90 -8.87 -10.93
CA ILE A 112 -29.08 -8.17 -11.43
C ILE A 112 -29.19 -6.69 -10.98
N TYR A 113 -28.34 -6.24 -10.06
CA TYR A 113 -28.25 -4.86 -9.58
C TYR A 113 -27.05 -4.11 -10.16
N GLY A 114 -26.32 -4.70 -11.11
CA GLY A 114 -25.15 -4.08 -11.76
C GLY A 114 -23.91 -4.06 -10.88
N ARG A 115 -23.84 -4.89 -9.82
CA ARG A 115 -22.64 -5.01 -8.99
C ARG A 115 -21.76 -6.12 -9.54
N LEU A 116 -20.46 -5.86 -9.62
CA LEU A 116 -19.48 -6.82 -10.11
C LEU A 116 -19.49 -8.07 -9.22
N ILE A 117 -19.78 -9.24 -9.81
CA ILE A 117 -19.72 -10.54 -9.13
C ILE A 117 -18.57 -11.42 -9.62
N VAL A 118 -18.03 -11.17 -10.83
CA VAL A 118 -16.87 -11.89 -11.36
C VAL A 118 -15.96 -10.91 -12.07
N HIS A 119 -14.66 -10.97 -11.84
CA HIS A 119 -13.62 -10.37 -12.67
C HIS A 119 -12.49 -11.39 -12.83
N LYS A 120 -12.13 -11.73 -14.06
CA LYS A 120 -11.15 -12.77 -14.39
C LYS A 120 -10.10 -12.19 -15.31
N ARG A 121 -8.85 -12.10 -14.83
CA ARG A 121 -7.65 -11.89 -15.64
C ARG A 121 -6.86 -13.20 -15.68
N ARG A 122 -6.19 -13.51 -16.80
CA ARG A 122 -5.20 -14.61 -16.83
C ARG A 122 -3.92 -14.20 -16.08
N ALA A 123 -3.96 -14.26 -14.75
CA ALA A 123 -2.80 -14.41 -13.88
C ALA A 123 -3.31 -14.88 -12.50
N ASN A 124 -2.66 -15.89 -11.93
CA ASN A 124 -3.05 -16.57 -10.68
C ASN A 124 -3.37 -15.59 -9.53
N ARG A 125 -4.65 -15.47 -9.16
CA ARG A 125 -5.11 -14.95 -7.87
C ARG A 125 -6.09 -15.95 -7.26
N VAL A 126 -5.84 -16.35 -6.00
CA VAL A 126 -6.70 -17.25 -5.22
C VAL A 126 -7.62 -16.40 -4.34
N TYR A 127 -8.93 -16.64 -4.39
CA TYR A 127 -9.92 -15.92 -3.59
C TYR A 127 -10.30 -16.72 -2.33
N ALA A 128 -10.20 -16.11 -1.15
CA ALA A 128 -10.88 -16.56 0.07
C ALA A 128 -11.70 -15.40 0.64
N ASN A 129 -13.00 -15.62 0.87
CA ASN A 129 -13.93 -14.66 1.52
C ASN A 129 -14.00 -13.24 0.91
N GLY A 130 -13.96 -13.12 -0.42
CA GLY A 130 -14.37 -11.89 -1.12
C GLY A 130 -13.48 -10.66 -0.92
N ARG A 131 -12.25 -10.82 -0.41
CA ARG A 131 -11.22 -9.78 -0.46
C ARG A 131 -10.22 -10.09 -1.59
N ASP A 132 -9.86 -9.06 -2.35
CA ASP A 132 -8.73 -9.12 -3.28
C ASP A 132 -7.44 -9.16 -2.45
N MET A 133 -6.90 -10.34 -2.20
CA MET A 133 -5.57 -10.48 -1.61
C MET A 133 -4.58 -10.50 -2.77
N GLN A 134 -3.83 -9.42 -2.94
CA GLN A 134 -2.65 -9.43 -3.78
C GLN A 134 -1.69 -10.47 -3.19
N GLN A 135 -1.65 -11.65 -3.79
CA GLN A 135 -0.81 -12.72 -3.30
C GLN A 135 0.64 -12.40 -3.67
N ASN A 136 1.41 -11.97 -2.68
CA ASN A 136 2.84 -11.73 -2.86
C ASN A 136 3.56 -13.04 -3.22
N THR A 137 4.56 -12.94 -4.10
CA THR A 137 5.38 -14.09 -4.51
C THR A 137 6.77 -13.95 -3.90
N PHE A 138 7.42 -15.08 -3.61
CA PHE A 138 8.72 -15.10 -2.97
C PHE A 138 9.77 -15.76 -3.86
N SER A 139 10.97 -15.20 -3.84
CA SER A 139 12.14 -15.71 -4.56
C SER A 139 13.27 -16.03 -3.58
N LYS A 140 14.26 -16.82 -4.01
CA LYS A 140 15.38 -17.26 -3.16
C LYS A 140 14.92 -17.91 -1.84
N CYS A 141 13.79 -18.60 -1.86
CA CYS A 141 13.32 -19.36 -0.70
C CYS A 141 14.32 -20.46 -0.34
N GLY A 142 14.39 -20.77 0.96
CA GLY A 142 15.10 -21.94 1.46
C GLY A 142 14.50 -23.26 0.95
N PRO A 143 15.12 -24.40 1.27
CA PRO A 143 14.61 -25.71 0.89
C PRO A 143 13.15 -25.90 1.35
N PRO A 144 12.30 -26.59 0.58
CA PRO A 144 10.94 -26.93 1.02
C PRO A 144 10.97 -27.67 2.35
N ILE A 145 10.04 -27.32 3.23
CA ILE A 145 9.90 -27.90 4.57
C ILE A 145 8.57 -28.66 4.69
N ALA A 146 8.51 -29.58 5.64
CA ALA A 146 7.30 -30.30 5.98
C ALA A 146 6.69 -29.79 7.30
N GLN A 147 5.45 -30.20 7.58
CA GLN A 147 4.77 -29.92 8.84
C GLN A 147 5.63 -30.29 10.07
N SER A 148 6.36 -31.40 9.99
CA SER A 148 7.26 -31.84 11.08
C SER A 148 8.42 -30.87 11.36
N ASP A 149 8.84 -30.09 10.38
CA ASP A 149 9.90 -29.09 10.57
C ASP A 149 9.35 -27.85 11.30
N VAL A 150 8.11 -27.48 11.00
CA VAL A 150 7.36 -26.44 11.72
C VAL A 150 7.10 -26.87 13.16
N GLU A 151 6.66 -28.11 13.39
CA GLU A 151 6.47 -28.68 14.74
C GLU A 151 7.78 -28.71 15.53
N ARG A 152 8.90 -29.01 14.88
CA ARG A 152 10.23 -28.96 15.51
C ARG A 152 10.59 -27.53 15.92
N LEU A 153 10.39 -26.56 15.03
CA LEU A 153 10.57 -25.14 15.33
C LEU A 153 9.73 -24.73 16.55
N GLU A 154 8.43 -24.99 16.53
CA GLU A 154 7.52 -24.70 17.64
C GLU A 154 7.98 -25.30 18.97
N SER A 155 8.44 -26.56 18.94
CA SER A 155 9.01 -27.24 20.10
C SER A 155 10.32 -26.58 20.58
N ASP A 156 11.19 -26.17 19.67
CA ASP A 156 12.47 -25.53 19.99
C ASP A 156 12.27 -24.14 20.63
N LEU A 157 11.27 -23.40 20.16
CA LEU A 157 10.93 -22.07 20.69
C LEU A 157 10.05 -22.14 21.95
N GLY A 158 9.35 -23.25 22.16
CA GLY A 158 8.31 -23.40 23.18
C GLY A 158 7.07 -22.54 22.87
N ILE A 159 6.75 -22.34 21.59
CA ILE A 159 5.69 -21.45 21.09
C ILE A 159 4.87 -22.16 20.02
N GLN A 160 3.58 -21.84 19.93
CA GLN A 160 2.72 -22.25 18.81
C GLN A 160 2.61 -21.10 17.81
N LEU A 161 2.93 -21.35 16.55
CA LEU A 161 2.87 -20.33 15.50
C LEU A 161 1.42 -20.16 15.00
N PRO A 162 1.02 -18.93 14.64
CA PRO A 162 -0.26 -18.69 13.98
C PRO A 162 -0.40 -19.53 12.71
N GLU A 163 -1.62 -20.03 12.44
CA GLU A 163 -1.90 -20.89 11.27
C GLU A 163 -1.46 -20.26 9.94
N ALA A 164 -1.68 -18.95 9.82
CA ALA A 164 -1.21 -18.11 8.73
C ALA A 164 0.28 -18.29 8.39
N VAL A 165 1.11 -18.26 9.43
CA VAL A 165 2.57 -18.33 9.32
C VAL A 165 2.96 -19.74 8.89
N LYS A 166 2.35 -20.77 9.47
CA LYS A 166 2.61 -22.16 9.11
C LYS A 166 2.28 -22.43 7.63
N VAL A 167 1.09 -22.03 7.17
CA VAL A 167 0.68 -22.16 5.77
C VAL A 167 1.61 -21.41 4.83
N HIS A 168 2.03 -20.20 5.20
CA HIS A 168 2.99 -19.42 4.43
C HIS A 168 4.32 -20.16 4.28
N TYR A 169 4.91 -20.63 5.39
CA TYR A 169 6.23 -21.26 5.38
C TYR A 169 6.28 -22.64 4.72
N LEU A 170 5.16 -23.37 4.72
CA LEU A 170 5.01 -24.59 3.91
C LEU A 170 4.97 -24.30 2.40
N THR A 171 4.63 -23.07 2.01
CA THR A 171 4.61 -22.63 0.61
C THR A 171 5.93 -21.96 0.22
N PHE A 172 6.45 -21.09 1.08
CA PHE A 172 7.65 -20.28 0.91
C PHE A 172 8.49 -20.33 2.18
N ASN A 173 9.55 -21.15 2.20
CA ASN A 173 10.44 -21.23 3.35
C ASN A 173 11.39 -20.02 3.39
N GLY A 174 10.90 -18.87 3.86
CA GLY A 174 11.62 -17.60 3.82
C GLY A 174 11.79 -17.05 2.40
N GLY A 175 12.82 -16.23 2.21
CA GLY A 175 13.19 -15.65 0.91
C GLY A 175 12.77 -14.18 0.75
N MET A 176 13.01 -13.66 -0.44
CA MET A 176 12.77 -12.25 -0.79
C MET A 176 11.36 -12.08 -1.37
N PRO A 177 10.49 -11.27 -0.73
CA PRO A 177 9.18 -10.96 -1.28
C PRO A 177 9.31 -10.11 -2.56
N ALA A 178 8.36 -10.25 -3.49
CA ALA A 178 8.32 -9.45 -4.72
C ALA A 178 7.72 -8.05 -4.49
N LEU A 179 6.78 -7.94 -3.56
CA LEU A 179 6.33 -6.68 -2.99
C LEU A 179 6.95 -6.57 -1.60
N ASP A 180 7.90 -5.67 -1.43
CA ASP A 180 8.81 -5.66 -0.30
C ASP A 180 8.70 -4.38 0.54
N TRP A 181 7.71 -3.52 0.29
CA TRP A 181 7.46 -2.33 1.09
C TRP A 181 6.17 -2.43 1.88
N PHE A 182 6.22 -2.14 3.18
CA PHE A 182 5.02 -1.94 3.99
C PHE A 182 4.63 -0.45 3.99
N PRO A 183 3.46 -0.09 3.44
CA PRO A 183 3.01 1.29 3.39
C PRO A 183 2.57 1.70 4.81
N LEU A 184 3.23 2.70 5.36
CA LEU A 184 2.79 3.30 6.61
C LEU A 184 1.79 4.42 6.34
N LEU A 185 0.78 4.52 7.20
CA LEU A 185 -0.13 5.66 7.26
C LEU A 185 0.55 6.77 8.10
N ASP A 186 0.29 8.03 7.77
CA ASP A 186 0.81 9.25 8.43
C ASP A 186 2.26 9.66 8.09
N ASP A 187 2.88 10.53 8.91
CA ASP A 187 4.22 11.12 8.73
C ASP A 187 5.39 10.12 8.85
N CYS A 188 5.13 8.81 8.76
CA CYS A 188 6.14 7.77 8.85
C CYS A 188 6.57 7.31 7.45
N GLU A 189 7.87 7.19 7.23
CA GLU A 189 8.40 6.65 5.98
C GLU A 189 8.01 5.16 5.83
N PRO A 190 7.62 4.70 4.63
CA PRO A 190 7.39 3.29 4.35
C PRO A 190 8.58 2.43 4.80
N ILE A 191 8.29 1.21 5.25
CA ILE A 191 9.33 0.30 5.75
C ILE A 191 9.64 -0.73 4.68
N TRP A 192 10.92 -0.90 4.36
CA TRP A 192 11.39 -1.96 3.47
C TRP A 192 11.62 -3.27 4.22
N ILE A 193 11.15 -4.38 3.63
CA ILE A 193 11.34 -5.75 4.11
C ILE A 193 12.36 -6.41 3.19
N HIS A 194 13.59 -6.58 3.67
CA HIS A 194 14.66 -7.14 2.85
C HIS A 194 14.46 -8.63 2.57
N GLU A 195 14.22 -9.43 3.62
CA GLU A 195 14.07 -10.88 3.47
C GLU A 195 13.29 -11.52 4.63
N PHE A 196 12.60 -12.61 4.31
CA PHE A 196 12.01 -13.51 5.29
C PHE A 196 13.02 -14.59 5.68
N LEU A 197 13.22 -14.75 6.98
CA LEU A 197 14.12 -15.74 7.57
C LEU A 197 13.58 -17.15 7.32
N PRO A 198 14.39 -18.10 6.85
CA PRO A 198 13.96 -19.48 6.66
C PRO A 198 13.81 -20.22 8.00
N ILE A 199 12.96 -21.26 7.99
CA ILE A 199 12.88 -22.31 9.01
C ILE A 199 13.91 -23.38 8.65
N GLY A 200 14.99 -23.41 9.42
CA GLY A 200 16.14 -24.26 9.10
C GLY A 200 16.81 -23.90 7.77
N THR A 201 18.06 -24.31 7.61
CA THR A 201 18.84 -24.10 6.39
C THR A 201 19.88 -25.21 6.26
N ARG A 202 20.45 -25.36 5.06
CA ARG A 202 21.63 -26.22 4.84
C ARG A 202 22.93 -25.53 5.22
N ASP A 203 22.93 -24.20 5.27
CA ASP A 203 24.10 -23.40 5.61
C ASP A 203 23.98 -22.87 7.04
N ALA A 204 24.79 -23.41 7.96
CA ALA A 204 24.73 -23.03 9.36
C ALA A 204 25.09 -21.55 9.62
N GLU A 205 25.67 -20.84 8.65
CA GLU A 205 25.99 -19.41 8.78
C GLU A 205 24.82 -18.50 8.40
N GLU A 206 23.80 -19.00 7.68
CA GLU A 206 22.62 -18.21 7.35
C GLU A 206 21.69 -18.03 8.57
N PRO A 207 21.20 -16.81 8.83
CA PRO A 207 20.25 -16.58 9.91
C PRO A 207 18.92 -17.30 9.63
N THR A 208 18.37 -17.95 10.64
CA THR A 208 17.08 -18.65 10.60
C THR A 208 16.18 -18.07 11.67
N ILE A 209 14.87 -18.38 11.63
CA ILE A 209 13.96 -18.03 12.73
C ILE A 209 14.52 -18.53 14.07
N GLN A 210 14.99 -19.79 14.13
CA GLN A 210 15.57 -20.38 15.33
C GLN A 210 16.77 -19.57 15.85
N SER A 211 17.75 -19.31 14.97
CA SER A 211 19.01 -18.68 15.39
C SER A 211 18.80 -17.21 15.76
N VAL A 212 17.89 -16.51 15.08
CA VAL A 212 17.54 -15.12 15.41
C VAL A 212 16.75 -15.06 16.72
N TYR A 213 15.74 -15.92 16.90
CA TYR A 213 14.96 -15.96 18.15
C TYR A 213 15.86 -16.26 19.37
N ALA A 214 16.78 -17.22 19.26
CA ALA A 214 17.74 -17.54 20.32
C ALA A 214 18.64 -16.35 20.72
N ARG A 215 18.94 -15.43 19.78
CA ARG A 215 19.74 -14.21 20.04
C ARG A 215 18.96 -13.13 20.79
N VAL A 216 17.64 -13.12 20.69
CA VAL A 216 16.80 -12.01 21.21
C VAL A 216 16.02 -12.37 22.46
N ILE A 217 15.69 -13.65 22.69
CA ILE A 217 14.85 -14.09 23.80
C ILE A 217 15.41 -13.79 25.20
N GLY A 218 16.73 -13.59 25.31
CA GLY A 218 17.39 -13.20 26.56
C GLY A 218 17.56 -11.69 26.75
N LYS A 219 17.17 -10.86 25.77
CA LYS A 219 17.31 -9.41 25.85
C LYS A 219 16.22 -8.82 26.74
N ALA A 220 16.60 -7.84 27.57
CA ALA A 220 15.67 -7.11 28.42
C ALA A 220 14.57 -6.45 27.56
N GLY A 221 13.32 -6.57 28.00
CA GLY A 221 12.15 -6.02 27.30
C GLY A 221 11.62 -6.84 26.11
N TRP A 222 12.31 -7.89 25.66
CA TRP A 222 11.84 -8.73 24.54
C TRP A 222 10.60 -9.57 24.92
N PRO A 223 9.45 -9.45 24.22
CA PRO A 223 8.30 -10.29 24.48
C PRO A 223 8.57 -11.73 24.07
N ARG A 224 8.33 -12.70 24.98
CA ARG A 224 8.55 -14.11 24.66
C ARG A 224 7.68 -14.61 23.51
N SER A 225 6.49 -14.04 23.31
CA SER A 225 5.60 -14.43 22.22
C SER A 225 6.03 -13.92 20.85
N PHE A 226 7.01 -13.01 20.76
CA PHE A 226 7.46 -12.42 19.50
C PHE A 226 8.43 -13.35 18.79
N VAL A 227 7.97 -13.91 17.66
CA VAL A 227 8.79 -14.75 16.80
C VAL A 227 9.25 -13.94 15.58
N PRO A 228 10.57 -13.71 15.40
CA PRO A 228 11.09 -13.00 14.25
C PRO A 228 10.94 -13.85 12.99
N PHE A 229 10.39 -13.28 11.92
CA PHE A 229 10.19 -13.96 10.64
C PHE A 229 10.82 -13.22 9.46
N ALA A 230 11.14 -11.94 9.58
CA ALA A 230 11.83 -11.18 8.54
C ALA A 230 12.76 -10.13 9.12
N VAL A 231 13.64 -9.60 8.27
CA VAL A 231 14.59 -8.55 8.60
C VAL A 231 14.60 -7.47 7.52
N ASP A 232 15.03 -6.27 7.90
CA ASP A 232 15.46 -5.23 6.95
C ASP A 232 17.00 -5.21 6.85
N ALA A 233 17.54 -4.31 6.01
CA ALA A 233 18.98 -4.13 5.88
C ALA A 233 19.64 -3.45 7.11
N GLY A 234 18.84 -2.85 8.01
CA GLY A 234 19.26 -2.18 9.23
C GLY A 234 19.23 -3.06 10.48
N ALA A 235 19.03 -4.37 10.32
CA ALA A 235 18.89 -5.33 11.42
C ALA A 235 17.65 -5.12 12.32
N ASN A 236 16.65 -4.35 11.87
CA ASN A 236 15.33 -4.37 12.48
C ASN A 236 14.68 -5.73 12.24
N LEU A 237 13.90 -6.20 13.20
CA LEU A 237 13.26 -7.52 13.15
C LEU A 237 11.75 -7.36 12.98
N PHE A 238 11.19 -7.99 11.96
CA PHE A 238 9.74 -8.14 11.84
C PHE A 238 9.33 -9.42 12.57
N CYS A 239 8.44 -9.26 13.53
CA CYS A 239 8.02 -10.30 14.44
C CYS A 239 6.51 -10.51 14.32
N VAL A 240 6.10 -11.77 14.38
CA VAL A 240 4.71 -12.12 14.63
C VAL A 240 4.56 -12.37 16.13
N ASP A 241 3.56 -11.76 16.74
CA ASP A 241 3.15 -12.09 18.11
C ASP A 241 2.34 -13.40 18.05
N ALA A 242 2.89 -14.48 18.59
CA ALA A 242 2.25 -15.79 18.56
C ALA A 242 0.91 -15.84 19.31
N ASP A 243 0.70 -14.95 20.29
CA ASP A 243 -0.53 -14.93 21.08
C ASP A 243 -1.67 -14.22 20.34
N SER A 244 -1.38 -13.13 19.62
CA SER A 244 -2.39 -12.31 18.95
C SER A 244 -2.45 -12.47 17.43
N GLY A 245 -1.39 -12.99 16.82
CA GLY A 245 -1.19 -13.02 15.37
C GLY A 245 -0.75 -11.69 14.75
N ALA A 246 -0.68 -10.61 15.54
CA ALA A 246 -0.29 -9.29 15.05
C ALA A 246 1.17 -9.25 14.60
N VAL A 247 1.47 -8.36 13.65
CA VAL A 247 2.83 -8.15 13.14
C VAL A 247 3.40 -6.85 13.67
N HIS A 248 4.63 -6.93 14.15
CA HIS A 248 5.38 -5.85 14.78
C HIS A 248 6.75 -5.71 14.13
N CYS A 249 7.25 -4.48 14.00
CA CYS A 249 8.65 -4.18 13.69
C CYS A 249 9.35 -3.79 14.98
N TRP A 250 10.38 -4.54 15.33
CA TRP A 250 11.24 -4.28 16.48
C TRP A 250 12.49 -3.53 16.01
N LEU A 251 12.60 -2.28 16.44
CA LEU A 251 13.71 -1.41 16.08
C LEU A 251 14.95 -1.77 16.90
N ALA A 252 16.03 -2.15 16.23
CA ALA A 252 17.25 -2.64 16.89
C ALA A 252 18.04 -1.51 17.58
N ASP A 253 17.94 -0.29 17.06
CA ASP A 253 18.82 0.84 17.42
C ASP A 253 18.18 1.85 18.39
N THR A 254 17.06 1.49 19.03
CA THR A 254 16.31 2.43 19.88
C THR A 254 16.60 2.30 21.38
N PHE A 255 17.43 1.35 21.79
CA PHE A 255 17.69 1.06 23.21
C PHE A 255 18.33 2.26 23.93
N ASP A 256 17.86 2.53 25.14
CA ASP A 256 18.31 3.62 26.00
C ASP A 256 18.47 3.12 27.44
N GLU A 257 19.71 3.13 27.94
CA GLU A 257 20.06 2.66 29.30
C GLU A 257 19.39 3.47 30.42
N THR A 258 18.88 4.66 30.11
CA THR A 258 18.22 5.54 31.08
C THR A 258 16.74 5.24 31.27
N LEU A 259 16.16 4.45 30.37
CA LEU A 259 14.74 4.09 30.37
C LEU A 259 14.50 2.74 31.05
N THR A 260 13.30 2.57 31.60
CA THR A 260 12.83 1.26 32.06
C THR A 260 12.64 0.29 30.88
N ASP A 261 12.60 -1.01 31.15
CA ASP A 261 12.33 -2.03 30.13
C ASP A 261 11.00 -1.77 29.39
N ALA A 262 9.98 -1.24 30.09
CA ALA A 262 8.68 -0.93 29.50
C ALA A 262 8.74 0.26 28.54
N GLU A 263 9.50 1.30 28.89
CA GLU A 263 9.71 2.48 28.04
C GLU A 263 10.59 2.14 26.82
N ASN A 264 11.66 1.36 27.03
CA ASN A 264 12.48 0.84 25.94
C ASN A 264 11.66 -0.02 24.98
N ARG A 265 10.79 -0.88 25.51
CA ARG A 265 9.85 -1.66 24.70
C ARG A 265 8.92 -0.75 23.90
N GLN A 266 8.31 0.25 24.53
CA GLN A 266 7.40 1.17 23.83
C GLN A 266 8.09 1.93 22.69
N LYS A 267 9.38 2.22 22.84
CA LYS A 267 10.19 2.89 21.81
C LYS A 267 10.62 1.94 20.69
N ALA A 268 10.92 0.69 21.02
CA ALA A 268 11.39 -0.31 20.06
C ALA A 268 10.26 -0.99 19.27
N ASP A 269 9.09 -1.15 19.87
CA ASP A 269 7.96 -1.89 19.31
C ASP A 269 7.05 -1.00 18.46
N ARG A 270 7.02 -1.26 17.15
CA ARG A 270 6.05 -0.65 16.23
C ARG A 270 5.11 -1.71 15.67
N ARG A 271 3.85 -1.68 16.05
CA ARG A 271 2.82 -2.52 15.43
C ARG A 271 2.57 -2.10 13.98
N LEU A 272 2.56 -3.07 13.07
CA LEU A 272 2.35 -2.86 11.64
C LEU A 272 0.97 -3.36 11.17
N ALA A 273 0.56 -4.56 11.60
CA ALA A 273 -0.70 -5.17 11.17
C ALA A 273 -1.35 -5.98 12.29
N ASP A 274 -2.66 -6.24 12.16
CA ASP A 274 -3.43 -7.03 13.13
C ASP A 274 -3.29 -8.53 12.91
N SER A 275 -2.80 -8.95 11.75
CA SER A 275 -2.53 -10.35 11.42
C SER A 275 -1.37 -10.49 10.43
N PHE A 276 -0.74 -11.67 10.40
CA PHE A 276 0.29 -12.01 9.43
C PHE A 276 -0.24 -11.96 7.98
N GLU A 277 -1.45 -12.44 7.71
CA GLU A 277 -2.05 -12.39 6.37
C GLU A 277 -2.29 -10.96 5.92
N GLN A 278 -2.81 -10.11 6.81
CA GLN A 278 -2.95 -8.68 6.53
C GLN A 278 -1.59 -8.08 6.17
N PHE A 279 -0.56 -8.31 6.99
CA PHE A 279 0.78 -7.82 6.72
C PHE A 279 1.28 -8.19 5.32
N VAL A 280 1.29 -9.49 4.99
CA VAL A 280 1.79 -9.97 3.69
C VAL A 280 0.97 -9.41 2.52
N SER A 281 -0.35 -9.28 2.69
CA SER A 281 -1.25 -8.73 1.66
C SER A 281 -1.18 -7.20 1.52
N SER A 282 -0.65 -6.51 2.52
CA SER A 282 -0.45 -5.06 2.51
C SER A 282 0.90 -4.64 1.95
N LEU A 283 1.80 -5.58 1.65
CA LEU A 283 3.07 -5.26 1.00
C LEU A 283 2.83 -4.77 -0.43
N VAL A 284 3.51 -3.69 -0.80
CA VAL A 284 3.40 -2.99 -2.08
C VAL A 284 4.79 -2.84 -2.73
N SER A 285 4.84 -2.32 -3.96
CA SER A 285 6.10 -1.94 -4.59
C SER A 285 6.67 -0.64 -3.99
N GLU A 286 7.94 -0.35 -4.26
CA GLU A 286 8.56 0.94 -3.90
C GLU A 286 7.76 2.13 -4.47
N GLU A 287 7.39 2.06 -5.75
CA GLU A 287 6.63 3.12 -6.42
C GLU A 287 5.29 3.40 -5.72
N GLU A 288 4.57 2.33 -5.34
CA GLU A 288 3.30 2.45 -4.61
C GLU A 288 3.48 2.94 -3.18
N ALA A 289 4.60 2.61 -2.54
CA ALA A 289 4.91 3.04 -1.18
C ALA A 289 5.21 4.55 -1.08
N PHE A 290 5.88 5.12 -2.09
CA PHE A 290 6.30 6.54 -2.08
C PHE A 290 5.40 7.50 -2.88
N GLY A 291 4.57 7.01 -3.79
CA GLY A 291 3.53 7.78 -4.48
C GLY A 291 3.94 8.41 -5.81
#